data_AF-A0A661FVE1-F1
#
_entry.id   AF-A0A661FVE1-F1
#
_cell.length_a   1.000
_cell.length_b   1.000
_cell.length_c   1.000
_cell.angle_alpha   90.00
_cell.angle_beta   90.00
_cell.angle_gamma   90.00
#
_symmetry.space_group_name_H-M   'P 1'
#
loop_
_entity.id
_entity.type
_entity.pdbx_description
1 polymer ?
#
loop_
_entity_poly.entity_id
_entity_poly.type
_entity_poly.pdbx_seq_one_letter_code
_entity_poly.pdbx_strand_id
1 'polypeptide(L)'
;MLIALITIVFLGGASTGVLDYIADTRDAVKQVIPKGEDQKAALTTLKAMKKRSNARNKQAKRAAKALDKEYADHAAAGAEADAIWNELFVEIGKYNHDMLDLRFELKEQISREEWDEIFSGE
;
A
#
# COMPACT_ATOMS: atom_id res chain seq x y z
N MET A 1 24.64 1.46 -1.31
CA MET A 1 23.93 0.57 -2.28
C MET A 1 23.04 -0.47 -1.60
N LEU A 2 23.42 -1.07 -0.47
CA LEU A 2 22.59 -2.05 0.25
C LEU A 2 21.22 -1.50 0.68
N ILE A 3 21.16 -0.25 1.15
CA ILE A 3 19.91 0.44 1.55
C ILE A 3 18.95 0.61 0.37
N ALA A 4 19.46 0.93 -0.82
CA ALA A 4 18.66 1.05 -2.04
C ALA A 4 18.08 -0.32 -2.45
N LEU A 5 18.88 -1.39 -2.37
CA LEU A 5 18.43 -2.75 -2.64
C LEU A 5 17.36 -3.21 -1.63
N ILE A 6 17.54 -2.92 -0.34
CA ILE A 6 16.56 -3.18 0.71
C ILE A 6 15.24 -2.46 0.45
N THR A 7 15.28 -1.18 0.05
CA THR A 7 14.07 -0.43 -0.31
C THR A 7 13.36 -0.95 -1.56
N ILE A 8 14.08 -1.63 -2.45
CA ILE A 8 13.50 -2.21 -3.66
C ILE A 8 12.90 -3.59 -3.35
N VAL A 9 13.62 -4.43 -2.60
CA VAL A 9 13.28 -5.85 -2.37
C VAL A 9 12.26 -6.04 -1.25
N PHE A 10 12.39 -5.36 -0.11
CA PHE A 10 11.51 -5.58 1.06
C PHE A 10 10.43 -4.52 1.23
N LEU A 11 10.63 -3.32 0.66
CA LEU A 11 9.68 -2.22 0.76
C LEU A 11 8.78 -2.09 -0.48
N GLY A 12 8.86 -3.04 -1.43
CA GLY A 12 8.09 -3.04 -2.67
C GLY A 12 8.38 -1.77 -3.45
N GLY A 13 9.58 -1.73 -4.05
CA GLY A 13 10.24 -0.57 -4.66
C GLY A 13 9.28 0.54 -5.07
N ALA A 14 9.47 1.73 -4.48
CA ALA A 14 8.68 2.93 -4.74
C ALA A 14 7.17 2.65 -4.88
N SER A 15 6.49 2.74 -3.74
CA SER A 15 5.05 2.77 -3.55
C SER A 15 4.20 3.71 -4.43
N THR A 16 4.75 4.31 -5.48
CA THR A 16 4.04 5.08 -6.49
C THR A 16 3.11 4.17 -7.29
N GLY A 17 3.57 2.98 -7.69
CA GLY A 17 2.75 2.07 -8.52
C GLY A 17 1.38 1.71 -7.90
N VAL A 18 1.33 1.46 -6.59
CA VAL A 18 0.05 1.20 -5.89
C VAL A 18 -0.82 2.46 -5.81
N LEU A 19 -0.22 3.63 -5.61
CA LEU A 19 -0.96 4.88 -5.56
C LEU A 19 -1.50 5.31 -6.93
N ASP A 20 -0.73 5.04 -7.98
CA ASP A 20 -1.10 5.26 -9.38
C ASP A 20 -2.21 4.29 -9.77
N TYR A 21 -2.07 3.00 -9.45
CA TYR A 21 -3.14 2.01 -9.58
C TYR A 21 -4.45 2.47 -8.93
N ILE A 22 -4.41 2.89 -7.65
CA ILE A 22 -5.60 3.38 -6.95
C ILE A 22 -6.17 4.64 -7.62
N ALA A 23 -5.32 5.52 -8.18
CA ALA A 23 -5.77 6.70 -8.89
C ALA A 23 -6.50 6.32 -10.18
N ASP A 24 -5.93 5.42 -10.97
CA ASP A 24 -6.50 4.92 -12.23
C ASP A 24 -7.83 4.19 -11.97
N THR A 25 -7.88 3.30 -10.96
CA THR A 25 -9.14 2.63 -10.56
C THR A 25 -10.21 3.63 -10.14
N ARG A 26 -9.85 4.70 -9.42
CA ARG A 26 -10.81 5.76 -9.06
C ARG A 26 -11.37 6.49 -10.27
N ASP A 27 -10.58 6.65 -11.32
CA ASP A 27 -11.05 7.29 -12.53
C ASP A 27 -11.90 6.34 -13.37
N ALA A 28 -11.55 5.05 -13.44
CA ALA A 28 -12.39 4.01 -14.03
C ALA A 28 -13.77 3.90 -13.32
N VAL A 29 -13.80 3.86 -11.99
CA VAL A 29 -15.05 3.84 -11.20
C VAL A 29 -15.97 5.02 -11.54
N LYS A 30 -15.42 6.22 -11.76
CA LYS A 30 -16.23 7.39 -12.13
C LYS A 30 -16.79 7.32 -13.55
N GLN A 31 -16.14 6.56 -14.43
CA GLN A 31 -16.54 6.40 -15.83
C GLN A 31 -17.58 5.29 -15.98
N VAL A 32 -17.36 4.15 -15.32
CA VAL A 32 -18.15 2.93 -15.46
C VAL A 32 -19.41 2.97 -14.59
N ILE A 33 -19.26 3.35 -13.31
CA ILE A 33 -20.38 3.28 -12.35
C ILE A 33 -21.17 4.59 -12.41
N PRO A 34 -22.50 4.56 -12.59
CA PRO A 34 -23.33 5.76 -12.54
C PRO A 34 -23.21 6.50 -11.22
N LYS A 35 -23.40 7.83 -11.25
CA LYS A 35 -23.41 8.63 -10.02
C LYS A 35 -24.55 8.17 -9.10
N GLY A 36 -24.19 7.70 -7.92
CA GLY A 36 -25.11 7.16 -6.92
C GLY A 36 -24.38 6.76 -5.64
N GLU A 37 -25.08 6.06 -4.75
CA GLU A 37 -24.50 5.58 -3.50
C GLU A 37 -23.41 4.51 -3.74
N ASP A 38 -23.58 3.63 -4.72
CA ASP A 38 -22.61 2.57 -5.04
C ASP A 38 -21.26 3.14 -5.50
N GLN A 39 -21.28 4.10 -6.44
CA GLN A 39 -20.07 4.83 -6.86
C GLN A 39 -19.39 5.53 -5.67
N LYS A 40 -20.18 6.14 -4.79
CA LYS A 40 -19.65 6.87 -3.63
C LYS A 40 -19.05 5.92 -2.60
N ALA A 41 -19.63 4.74 -2.40
CA ALA A 41 -19.09 3.68 -1.56
C ALA A 41 -17.73 3.21 -2.12
N ALA A 42 -17.69 2.82 -3.39
CA ALA A 42 -16.46 2.39 -4.07
C ALA A 42 -15.33 3.45 -3.98
N LEU A 43 -15.65 4.72 -4.23
CA LEU A 43 -14.69 5.82 -4.11
C LEU A 43 -14.22 6.06 -2.67
N THR A 44 -15.04 5.75 -1.67
CA THR A 44 -14.68 5.83 -0.25
C THR A 44 -13.70 4.74 0.12
N THR A 45 -13.95 3.50 -0.31
CA THR A 45 -13.05 2.37 -0.09
C THR A 45 -11.70 2.59 -0.78
N LEU A 46 -11.68 3.07 -2.03
CA LEU A 46 -10.44 3.46 -2.73
C LEU A 46 -9.69 4.60 -2.04
N LYS A 47 -10.40 5.55 -1.42
CA LYS A 47 -9.79 6.60 -0.60
C LYS A 47 -9.15 6.03 0.68
N ALA A 48 -9.77 5.01 1.28
CA ALA A 48 -9.20 4.30 2.43
C ALA A 48 -7.93 3.54 2.03
N MET A 49 -7.93 2.83 0.89
CA MET A 49 -6.74 2.19 0.33
C MET A 49 -5.60 3.20 0.14
N LYS A 50 -5.89 4.34 -0.51
CA LYS A 50 -4.89 5.42 -0.70
C LYS A 50 -4.32 5.90 0.63
N LYS A 51 -5.16 6.10 1.65
CA LYS A 51 -4.71 6.54 2.98
C LYS A 51 -3.78 5.48 3.61
N ARG A 52 -4.13 4.21 3.48
CA ARG A 52 -3.36 3.09 4.04
C ARG A 52 -2.00 2.93 3.36
N SER A 53 -1.95 3.02 2.02
CA SER A 53 -0.68 3.02 1.27
C SER A 53 0.21 4.20 1.65
N ASN A 54 -0.34 5.41 1.81
CA ASN A 54 0.46 6.55 2.26
C ASN A 54 1.03 6.37 3.68
N ALA A 55 0.26 5.79 4.60
CA ALA A 55 0.73 5.47 5.95
C ALA A 55 1.90 4.47 5.91
N ARG A 56 1.76 3.39 5.13
CA ARG A 56 2.82 2.40 4.89
C ARG A 56 4.09 3.05 4.35
N ASN A 57 3.97 3.95 3.37
CA ASN A 57 5.12 4.64 2.77
C ASN A 57 5.87 5.49 3.78
N LYS A 58 5.13 6.13 4.70
CA LYS A 58 5.73 6.91 5.79
C LYS A 58 6.44 6.01 6.80
N GLN A 59 5.87 4.85 7.15
CA GLN A 59 6.49 3.86 8.02
C GLN A 59 7.78 3.30 7.40
N ALA A 60 7.72 2.87 6.14
CA ALA A 60 8.87 2.41 5.38
C ALA A 60 10.03 3.43 5.35
N LYS A 61 9.71 4.71 5.08
CA LYS A 61 10.71 5.79 5.11
C LYS A 61 11.33 6.01 6.49
N ARG A 62 10.55 5.82 7.57
CA ARG A 62 11.06 5.94 8.94
C ARG A 62 11.99 4.78 9.29
N ALA A 63 11.58 3.55 8.98
CA ALA A 63 12.42 2.36 9.18
C ALA A 63 13.74 2.46 8.41
N ALA A 64 13.69 2.89 7.14
CA ALA A 64 14.89 3.09 6.33
C ALA A 64 15.87 4.10 6.96
N LYS A 65 15.37 5.22 7.51
CA LYS A 65 16.20 6.21 8.22
C LYS A 65 16.79 5.67 9.53
N ALA A 66 16.01 4.87 10.26
CA ALA A 66 16.46 4.26 11.51
C ALA A 66 17.57 3.25 11.24
N LEU A 67 17.39 2.38 10.23
CA LEU A 67 18.41 1.43 9.79
C LEU A 67 19.66 2.13 9.25
N ASP A 68 19.53 3.20 8.47
CA ASP A 68 20.66 3.98 7.97
C ASP A 68 21.51 4.52 9.12
N LYS A 69 20.87 5.06 10.17
CA LYS A 69 21.55 5.52 11.38
C LYS A 69 22.25 4.37 12.11
N GLU A 70 21.54 3.27 12.33
CA GLU A 70 22.08 2.10 13.03
C GLU A 70 23.33 1.57 12.32
N TYR A 71 23.28 1.40 10.99
CA TYR A 71 24.42 0.89 10.23
C TYR A 71 25.57 1.90 10.07
N ALA A 72 25.30 3.20 10.14
CA ALA A 72 26.34 4.23 10.04
C ALA A 72 27.26 4.28 11.26
N ASP A 73 26.76 3.91 12.44
CA ASP A 73 27.54 3.97 13.68
C ASP A 73 28.60 2.85 13.79
N HIS A 74 28.65 1.89 12.83
CA HIS A 74 29.60 0.77 12.69
C HIS A 74 29.81 -0.13 13.94
N ALA A 75 29.20 0.21 15.06
CA ALA A 75 29.21 -0.48 16.34
C ALA A 75 27.87 -1.15 16.65
N ALA A 76 26.93 -1.14 15.69
CA ALA A 76 25.59 -1.68 15.83
C ALA A 76 25.60 -3.10 16.39
N ALA A 77 25.00 -3.26 17.57
CA ALA A 77 24.59 -4.57 18.02
C ALA A 77 23.41 -4.98 17.13
N GLY A 78 23.43 -6.19 16.55
CA GLY A 78 22.40 -6.62 15.61
C GLY A 78 20.97 -6.56 16.16
N ALA A 79 20.80 -6.49 17.49
CA ALA A 79 19.52 -6.48 18.17
C ALA A 79 18.66 -5.24 17.84
N GLU A 80 19.24 -4.06 17.75
CA GLU A 80 18.52 -2.81 17.45
C GLU A 80 18.04 -2.79 15.99
N ALA A 81 18.89 -3.23 15.05
CA ALA A 81 18.50 -3.41 13.65
C ALA A 81 17.41 -4.46 13.50
N ASP A 82 17.52 -5.59 14.20
CA ASP A 82 16.51 -6.65 14.20
C ASP A 82 15.17 -6.17 14.74
N ALA A 83 15.16 -5.34 15.79
CA ALA A 83 13.94 -4.74 16.31
C ALA A 83 13.24 -3.84 15.27
N ILE A 84 14.01 -3.00 14.56
CA ILE A 84 13.46 -2.15 13.49
C ILE A 84 12.88 -2.99 12.36
N TRP A 85 13.56 -4.08 11.98
CA TRP A 85 13.06 -5.01 10.97
C TRP A 85 11.78 -5.72 11.39
N ASN A 86 11.74 -6.23 12.62
CA ASN A 86 10.56 -6.92 13.15
C ASN A 86 9.33 -6.00 13.16
N GLU A 87 9.49 -4.75 13.61
CA GLU A 87 8.41 -3.76 13.57
C GLU A 87 7.93 -3.51 12.12
N LEU A 88 8.87 -3.34 11.19
CA LEU A 88 8.54 -3.13 9.78
C LEU A 88 7.77 -4.31 9.18
N PHE A 89 8.16 -5.55 9.48
CA PHE A 89 7.46 -6.75 8.98
C PHE A 89 6.05 -6.90 9.56
N VAL A 90 5.86 -6.59 10.84
CA VAL A 90 4.52 -6.57 11.46
C VAL A 90 3.61 -5.56 10.75
N GLU A 91 4.13 -4.35 10.49
CA GLU A 91 3.36 -3.32 9.79
C GLU A 91 3.07 -3.65 8.33
N ILE A 92 4.00 -4.34 7.64
CA ILE A 92 3.76 -4.87 6.29
C ILE A 92 2.64 -5.92 6.31
N GLY A 93 2.67 -6.86 7.27
CA GLY A 93 1.62 -7.86 7.43
C GLY A 93 0.25 -7.21 7.63
N LYS A 94 0.17 -6.23 8.53
CA LYS A 94 -1.05 -5.48 8.78
C LYS A 94 -1.52 -4.69 7.55
N TYR A 95 -0.60 -4.04 6.84
CA TYR A 95 -0.91 -3.34 5.59
C TYR A 95 -1.52 -4.29 4.55
N ASN A 96 -0.92 -5.46 4.34
CA ASN A 96 -1.39 -6.43 3.36
C ASN A 96 -2.79 -6.95 3.73
N HIS A 97 -3.04 -7.25 5.01
CA HIS A 97 -4.36 -7.65 5.49
C HIS A 97 -5.41 -6.56 5.22
N ASP A 98 -5.14 -5.32 5.66
CA ASP A 98 -6.07 -4.20 5.48
C ASP A 98 -6.37 -3.95 3.99
N MET A 99 -5.37 -4.10 3.11
CA MET A 99 -5.55 -3.91 1.67
C MET A 99 -6.38 -5.01 1.02
N LEU A 100 -6.29 -6.26 1.50
CA LEU A 100 -7.14 -7.36 1.04
C LEU A 100 -8.59 -7.15 1.48
N ASP A 101 -8.80 -6.78 2.75
CA ASP A 101 -10.14 -6.47 3.28
C ASP A 101 -10.82 -5.37 2.46
N LEU A 102 -10.11 -4.27 2.22
CA LEU A 102 -10.62 -3.16 1.40
C LEU A 102 -10.90 -3.57 -0.05
N ARG A 103 -10.11 -4.50 -0.61
CA ARG A 103 -10.37 -5.01 -1.97
C ARG A 103 -11.61 -5.90 -2.03
N PHE A 104 -11.87 -6.69 -0.99
CA PHE A 104 -13.11 -7.46 -0.89
C PHE A 104 -14.31 -6.53 -0.68
N GLU A 105 -14.19 -5.52 0.19
CA GLU A 105 -15.22 -4.51 0.40
C GLU A 105 -15.56 -3.79 -0.92
N LEU A 106 -14.56 -3.39 -1.71
CA LEU A 106 -14.78 -2.78 -3.02
C LEU A 106 -15.52 -3.73 -3.97
N LYS A 107 -15.22 -5.02 -3.93
CA LYS A 107 -15.87 -6.04 -4.76
C LYS A 107 -17.34 -6.24 -4.41
N GLU A 108 -17.69 -6.11 -3.14
CA GLU A 108 -19.08 -6.23 -2.67
C GLU A 108 -19.93 -5.01 -3.02
N GLN A 109 -19.30 -3.85 -3.28
CA GLN A 109 -19.97 -2.58 -3.57
C GLN A 109 -20.30 -2.37 -5.05
N ILE A 110 -19.73 -3.16 -5.95
CA ILE A 110 -19.88 -2.97 -7.40
C ILE A 110 -20.37 -4.27 -8.04
N SER A 111 -21.13 -4.15 -9.12
CA SER A 111 -21.63 -5.33 -9.84
C SER A 111 -20.50 -6.10 -10.52
N ARG A 112 -20.81 -7.34 -10.94
CA ARG A 112 -19.83 -8.19 -11.62
C ARG A 112 -19.42 -7.60 -12.97
N GLU A 113 -20.37 -7.01 -13.68
CA GLU A 113 -20.17 -6.36 -14.97
C GLU A 113 -19.28 -5.12 -14.82
N GLU A 114 -19.56 -4.26 -13.84
CA GLU A 114 -18.72 -3.09 -13.54
C GLU A 114 -17.32 -3.51 -13.09
N TRP A 115 -17.20 -4.58 -12.30
CA TRP A 115 -15.92 -5.14 -11.89
C TRP A 115 -15.10 -5.59 -13.10
N ASP A 116 -15.70 -6.38 -14.00
CA ASP A 116 -15.03 -6.85 -15.21
C ASP A 116 -14.65 -5.66 -16.11
N GLU A 117 -15.48 -4.62 -16.23
CA GLU A 117 -15.16 -3.42 -17.03
C GLU A 117 -14.00 -2.60 -16.42
N ILE A 118 -13.92 -2.50 -15.09
CA ILE A 118 -12.86 -1.75 -14.41
C ILE A 118 -11.52 -2.52 -14.40
N PHE A 119 -11.56 -3.85 -14.27
CA PHE A 119 -10.36 -4.67 -13.98
C PHE A 119 -9.98 -5.70 -15.06
N SER A 120 -10.70 -5.81 -16.19
CA SER A 120 -10.43 -6.83 -17.24
C SER A 120 -9.06 -6.74 -17.93
N GLY A 121 -8.28 -5.68 -17.68
CA GLY A 121 -6.91 -5.52 -18.17
C GLY A 121 -5.82 -6.08 -17.24
N GLU A 122 -6.18 -6.63 -16.07
CA GLU A 122 -5.28 -7.34 -15.14
C GLU A 122 -5.04 -8.80 -15.55
#